data_AF-A0A661KKV5-F1
#
_entry.id   AF-A0A661KKV5-F1
#
_cell.length_a   1.000
_cell.length_b   1.000
_cell.length_c   1.000
_cell.angle_alpha   90.00
_cell.angle_beta   90.00
_cell.angle_gamma   90.00
#
_symmetry.space_group_name_H-M   'P 1'
#
loop_
_entity.id
_entity.type
_entity.pdbx_description
1 polymer ?
#
loop_
_entity_poly.entity_id
_entity_poly.type
_entity_poly.pdbx_seq_one_letter_code
_entity_poly.pdbx_strand_id
1 'polypeptide(L)'
;SAERKVLLAKRGRQWRLKVPEGEIEGWKVTSVLWRLKDLEYIDELEGGGKLALRGLKPPLYKVILRLKKGKELSLYLGEEVPQKEDRLYALNPVDEKVYIIKKEFLDTLNKYLFEVL
;
A
#
# COMPACT_ATOMS: atom_id res chain seq x y z
N SER A 1 8.90 8.32 15.61
CA SER A 1 9.08 6.92 15.19
C SER A 1 9.85 6.92 13.88
N ALA A 2 10.81 6.01 13.66
CA ALA A 2 11.57 5.94 12.41
C ALA A 2 10.71 5.35 11.28
N GLU A 3 10.86 5.87 10.05
CA GLU A 3 10.18 5.34 8.86
C GLU A 3 10.62 3.88 8.61
N ARG A 4 9.67 2.94 8.61
CA ARG A 4 9.95 1.54 8.26
C ARG A 4 9.78 1.34 6.76
N LYS A 5 10.82 0.83 6.09
CA LYS A 5 10.85 0.65 4.64
C LYS A 5 11.06 -0.81 4.28
N VAL A 6 10.21 -1.33 3.39
CA VAL A 6 10.35 -2.64 2.75
C VAL A 6 10.58 -2.44 1.27
N LEU A 7 11.69 -2.98 0.74
CA LEU A 7 11.97 -2.94 -0.70
C LEU A 7 12.15 -4.35 -1.23
N LEU A 8 11.32 -4.71 -2.21
CA LEU A 8 11.31 -6.02 -2.85
C LEU A 8 11.77 -5.89 -4.30
N ALA A 9 12.59 -6.82 -4.77
CA ALA A 9 13.04 -6.88 -6.14
C ALA A 9 12.87 -8.28 -6.72
N LYS A 10 12.24 -8.38 -7.89
CA LYS A 10 12.14 -9.63 -8.64
C LYS A 10 13.35 -9.79 -9.56
N ARG A 11 14.08 -10.90 -9.45
CA ARG A 11 15.11 -11.31 -10.43
C ARG A 11 14.75 -12.68 -10.99
N GLY A 12 14.52 -12.74 -12.30
CA GLY A 12 13.97 -13.94 -12.94
C GLY A 12 12.63 -14.33 -12.31
N ARG A 13 12.57 -15.52 -11.70
CA ARG A 13 11.37 -16.04 -11.01
C ARG A 13 11.36 -15.79 -9.50
N GLN A 14 12.46 -15.32 -8.92
CA GLN A 14 12.60 -15.19 -7.48
C GLN A 14 12.40 -13.74 -7.01
N TRP A 15 11.71 -13.58 -5.89
CA TRP A 15 11.64 -12.34 -5.14
C TRP A 15 12.76 -12.28 -4.11
N ARG A 16 13.31 -11.10 -3.87
CA ARG A 16 14.27 -10.85 -2.80
C ARG A 16 13.91 -9.60 -2.03
N LEU A 17 14.14 -9.64 -0.73
CA LEU A 17 14.07 -8.48 0.13
C LEU A 17 15.41 -7.74 0.06
N LYS A 18 15.36 -6.48 -0.35
CA LYS A 18 16.51 -5.59 -0.48
C LYS A 18 16.64 -4.64 0.68
N VAL A 19 15.53 -4.28 1.30
CA VAL A 19 15.51 -3.47 2.52
C VAL A 19 14.45 -4.07 3.45
N PRO A 20 14.84 -4.51 4.67
CA PRO A 20 16.21 -4.93 5.01
C PRO A 20 16.73 -6.02 4.04
N GLU A 21 18.03 -6.27 3.96
CA GLU A 21 18.52 -7.34 3.08
C GLU A 21 18.14 -8.72 3.66
N GLY A 22 17.52 -9.58 2.85
CA GLY A 22 17.11 -10.90 3.30
C GLY A 22 16.35 -11.72 2.27
N GLU A 23 15.87 -12.87 2.70
CA GLU A 23 15.02 -13.75 1.92
C GLU A 23 13.54 -13.46 2.16
N ILE A 24 12.70 -13.77 1.18
CA ILE A 24 11.25 -13.72 1.32
C ILE A 24 10.62 -14.81 0.47
N GLU A 25 9.62 -15.46 1.04
CA GLU A 25 8.83 -16.45 0.32
C GLU A 25 8.08 -15.75 -0.82
N GLY A 26 8.36 -16.13 -2.06
CA GLY A 26 7.80 -15.46 -3.25
C GLY A 26 6.27 -15.48 -3.32
N TRP A 27 5.62 -16.45 -2.66
CA TRP A 27 4.16 -16.50 -2.59
C TRP A 27 3.59 -15.36 -1.72
N LYS A 28 4.27 -14.92 -0.65
CA LYS A 28 3.85 -13.78 0.18
C LYS A 28 3.77 -12.49 -0.65
N VAL A 29 4.81 -12.23 -1.45
CA VAL A 29 4.84 -11.08 -2.36
C VAL A 29 3.75 -11.21 -3.44
N THR A 30 3.58 -12.41 -3.98
CA THR A 30 2.53 -12.69 -4.96
C THR A 30 1.14 -12.43 -4.39
N SER A 31 0.84 -12.84 -3.17
CA SER A 31 -0.44 -12.57 -2.49
C SER A 31 -0.72 -11.08 -2.34
N VAL A 32 0.29 -10.27 -1.95
CA VAL A 32 0.16 -8.81 -1.90
C VAL A 32 -0.15 -8.23 -3.28
N LEU A 33 0.55 -8.70 -4.33
CA LEU A 33 0.32 -8.21 -5.70
C LEU A 33 -1.06 -8.57 -6.24
N TRP A 34 -1.58 -9.76 -5.94
CA TRP A 34 -2.97 -10.13 -6.26
C TRP A 34 -3.95 -9.22 -5.53
N ARG A 35 -3.73 -8.99 -4.24
CA ARG A 35 -4.60 -8.11 -3.45
C ARG A 35 -4.61 -6.67 -3.94
N LEU A 36 -3.46 -6.15 -4.39
CA LEU A 36 -3.37 -4.83 -4.99
C LEU A 36 -4.05 -4.78 -6.37
N LYS A 37 -3.93 -5.85 -7.16
CA LYS A 37 -4.57 -5.95 -8.48
C LYS A 37 -6.10 -5.97 -8.35
N ASP A 38 -6.62 -6.69 -7.37
CA ASP A 38 -8.05 -6.86 -7.13
C ASP A 38 -8.59 -5.79 -6.15
N LEU A 39 -7.81 -4.73 -5.90
CA LEU A 39 -8.20 -3.69 -4.97
C LEU A 39 -9.30 -2.82 -5.58
N GLU A 40 -10.45 -2.80 -4.91
CA GLU A 40 -11.61 -1.98 -5.28
C GLU A 40 -11.85 -0.90 -4.23
N TYR A 41 -12.33 0.26 -4.68
CA TYR A 41 -12.83 1.30 -3.79
C TYR A 41 -14.31 1.03 -3.46
N ILE A 42 -14.67 1.30 -2.20
CA ILE A 42 -16.05 1.30 -1.72
C ILE A 42 -16.73 2.62 -2.07
N ASP A 43 -15.98 3.71 -2.01
CA ASP A 43 -16.48 5.07 -2.22
C ASP A 43 -15.36 5.99 -2.72
N GLU A 44 -15.74 7.07 -3.40
CA GLU A 44 -14.86 8.15 -3.87
C GLU A 44 -15.27 9.46 -3.18
N LEU A 45 -14.31 10.18 -2.60
CA LEU A 45 -14.56 11.41 -1.87
C LEU A 45 -14.04 12.61 -2.66
N GLU A 46 -14.91 13.61 -2.81
CA GLU A 46 -14.49 14.91 -3.34
C GLU A 46 -13.55 15.64 -2.35
N GLY A 47 -12.51 16.27 -2.91
CA GLY A 47 -11.71 17.28 -2.23
C GLY A 47 -10.39 16.81 -1.61
N GLY A 48 -9.28 17.29 -2.19
CA GLY A 48 -7.94 17.26 -1.61
C GLY A 48 -7.74 18.17 -0.38
N GLY A 49 -8.75 18.95 0.02
CA GLY A 49 -8.66 19.88 1.16
C GLY A 49 -8.60 19.23 2.54
N LYS A 50 -8.94 17.93 2.66
CA LYS A 50 -8.97 17.21 3.95
C LYS A 50 -7.91 16.10 4.08
N LEU A 51 -6.87 16.13 3.25
CA LEU A 51 -5.85 15.07 3.23
C LEU A 51 -5.14 14.88 4.57
N ALA A 52 -4.80 15.98 5.27
CA ALA A 52 -4.15 15.88 6.59
C ALA A 52 -5.05 15.21 7.63
N LEU A 53 -6.35 15.54 7.66
CA LEU A 53 -7.34 14.95 8.56
C LEU A 53 -7.60 13.46 8.29
N ARG A 54 -7.25 12.99 7.09
CA ARG A 54 -7.39 11.60 6.66
C ARG A 54 -6.07 10.82 6.78
N GLY A 55 -5.02 11.42 7.34
CA GLY A 55 -3.68 10.82 7.41
C GLY A 55 -3.05 10.59 6.04
N LEU A 56 -3.39 11.41 5.03
CA LEU A 56 -2.88 11.33 3.66
C LEU A 56 -1.86 12.44 3.34
N LYS A 57 -1.60 13.36 4.29
CA LYS A 57 -0.57 14.41 4.18
C LYS A 57 0.08 14.70 5.55
N PRO A 58 1.21 14.05 5.88
CA PRO A 58 1.85 12.96 5.12
C PRO A 58 1.01 11.67 5.20
N PRO A 59 1.17 10.74 4.23
CA PRO A 59 0.50 9.45 4.31
C PRO A 59 1.14 8.53 5.35
N LEU A 60 0.32 7.71 6.01
CA LEU A 60 0.81 6.69 6.95
C LEU A 60 1.57 5.56 6.24
N TYR A 61 1.09 5.16 5.06
CA TYR A 61 1.76 4.16 4.23
C TYR A 61 1.87 4.63 2.78
N LYS A 62 3.01 4.34 2.15
CA LYS A 62 3.22 4.53 0.71
C LYS A 62 3.49 3.18 0.06
N VAL A 63 2.61 2.76 -0.81
CA VAL A 63 2.78 1.56 -1.64
C VAL A 63 3.22 2.01 -3.02
N ILE A 64 4.39 1.55 -3.46
CA ILE A 64 4.96 1.90 -4.77
C ILE A 64 5.28 0.62 -5.53
N LEU A 65 4.64 0.43 -6.68
CA LEU A 65 4.89 -0.68 -7.59
C LEU A 65 5.60 -0.17 -8.84
N ARG A 66 6.83 -0.62 -9.04
CA ARG A 66 7.60 -0.36 -10.25
C ARG A 66 7.49 -1.52 -11.23
N LEU A 67 6.89 -1.24 -12.37
CA LEU A 67 6.70 -2.20 -13.45
C LEU A 67 7.91 -2.19 -14.39
N LYS A 68 7.98 -3.22 -15.24
CA LYS A 68 8.92 -3.25 -16.37
C LYS A 68 8.67 -2.01 -17.25
N LYS A 69 9.73 -1.50 -17.89
CA LYS A 69 9.71 -0.29 -18.73
C LYS A 69 9.50 1.04 -17.97
N GLY A 70 9.69 1.04 -16.65
CA GLY A 70 9.75 2.29 -15.86
C GLY A 70 8.40 2.86 -15.44
N LYS A 71 7.27 2.21 -15.76
CA LYS A 71 5.96 2.63 -15.26
C LYS A 71 5.89 2.42 -13.75
N GLU A 72 5.54 3.47 -13.01
CA GLU A 72 5.33 3.44 -11.56
C GLU A 72 3.85 3.62 -11.25
N LEU A 73 3.34 2.82 -10.32
CA LEU A 73 2.02 2.96 -9.72
C LEU A 73 2.21 3.23 -8.23
N SER A 74 1.45 4.18 -7.69
CA SER A 74 1.56 4.57 -6.30
C SER A 74 0.17 4.62 -5.67
N LEU A 75 0.09 4.20 -4.42
CA LEU A 75 -1.10 4.29 -3.60
C LEU A 75 -0.68 4.71 -2.20
N TYR A 76 -1.30 5.74 -1.68
CA TYR A 76 -1.05 6.22 -0.32
C TYR A 76 -2.21 5.81 0.58
N LEU A 77 -1.91 5.25 1.74
CA LEU A 77 -2.91 4.86 2.72
C LEU A 77 -2.81 5.77 3.94
N GLY A 78 -3.96 6.17 4.46
CA GLY A 78 -4.09 7.03 5.62
C GLY A 78 -4.79 6.33 6.78
N GLU A 79 -5.49 7.13 7.57
CA GLU A 79 -6.20 6.67 8.77
C GLU A 79 -7.38 5.75 8.43
N GLU A 80 -7.82 5.04 9.45
CA GLU A 80 -9.12 4.38 9.47
C GLU A 80 -10.25 5.40 9.33
N VAL A 81 -11.31 5.00 8.63
CA VAL A 81 -12.50 5.84 8.52
C VAL A 81 -13.21 5.82 9.88
N PRO A 82 -13.50 7.00 10.49
CA PRO A 82 -14.16 7.04 11.79
C PRO A 82 -15.45 6.21 11.82
N GLN A 83 -15.60 5.41 12.87
CA GLN A 83 -16.75 4.50 13.08
C GLN A 83 -16.85 3.36 12.05
N LYS A 84 -15.83 3.14 11.19
CA LYS A 84 -15.76 2.06 10.20
C LYS A 84 -14.38 1.41 10.24
N GLU A 85 -14.15 0.62 11.27
CA GLU A 85 -12.86 -0.03 11.58
C GLU A 85 -12.36 -0.97 10.45
N ASP A 86 -13.24 -1.38 9.55
CA ASP A 86 -12.93 -2.21 8.38
C ASP A 86 -12.51 -1.40 7.14
N ARG A 87 -12.36 -0.07 7.25
CA ARG A 87 -12.11 0.83 6.11
C ARG A 87 -10.97 1.80 6.36
N LEU A 88 -10.25 2.11 5.30
CA LEU A 88 -9.17 3.08 5.28
C LEU A 88 -9.38 4.14 4.21
N TYR A 89 -8.87 5.34 4.46
CA TYR A 89 -8.67 6.33 3.41
C TYR A 89 -7.47 5.94 2.55
N ALA A 90 -7.62 6.09 1.23
CA ALA A 90 -6.54 5.93 0.26
C ALA A 90 -6.49 7.11 -0.70
N LEU A 91 -5.31 7.50 -1.16
CA LEU A 91 -5.10 8.53 -2.19
C LEU A 91 -4.35 7.91 -3.36
N ASN A 92 -4.90 8.07 -4.55
CA ASN A 92 -4.14 7.88 -5.78
C ASN A 92 -3.47 9.21 -6.13
N PRO A 93 -2.12 9.32 -6.07
CA PRO A 93 -1.44 10.58 -6.33
C PRO A 93 -1.44 10.97 -7.81
N VAL A 94 -1.90 10.10 -8.73
CA VAL A 94 -1.94 10.39 -10.17
C VAL A 94 -3.17 11.22 -10.54
N ASP A 95 -4.34 10.90 -9.98
CA ASP A 95 -5.59 11.61 -10.22
C ASP A 95 -5.99 12.53 -9.05
N GLU A 96 -5.19 12.53 -7.97
CA GLU A 96 -5.39 13.30 -6.73
C GLU A 96 -6.73 12.99 -6.03
N LYS A 97 -7.33 11.83 -6.31
CA LYS A 97 -8.61 11.41 -5.74
C LYS A 97 -8.44 10.60 -4.46
N VAL A 98 -9.34 10.85 -3.52
CA VAL A 98 -9.41 10.10 -2.26
C VAL A 98 -10.48 9.04 -2.36
N TYR A 99 -10.12 7.82 -2.00
CA TYR A 99 -10.97 6.65 -1.98
C TYR A 99 -11.15 6.14 -0.56
N ILE A 100 -12.23 5.41 -0.34
CA ILE A 100 -12.38 4.52 0.82
C ILE A 100 -12.18 3.09 0.32
N ILE A 101 -11.25 2.35 0.91
CA ILE A 101 -10.98 0.95 0.58
C ILE A 101 -11.16 0.07 1.82
N LYS A 102 -11.22 -1.26 1.62
CA LYS A 102 -11.21 -2.22 2.73
C LYS A 102 -9.84 -2.24 3.42
N LYS A 103 -9.84 -2.18 4.76
CA LYS A 103 -8.63 -2.26 5.61
C LYS A 103 -7.83 -3.55 5.40
N GLU A 104 -8.50 -4.62 4.99
CA GLU A 104 -7.89 -5.93 4.69
C GLU A 104 -6.67 -5.84 3.73
N PHE A 105 -6.60 -4.82 2.86
CA PHE A 105 -5.40 -4.58 2.06
C PHE A 105 -4.18 -4.23 2.93
N LEU A 106 -4.32 -3.33 3.89
CA LEU A 106 -3.26 -2.98 4.85
C LEU A 106 -2.91 -4.18 5.74
N ASP A 107 -3.91 -4.93 6.21
CA ASP A 107 -3.67 -6.13 7.02
C ASP A 107 -2.84 -7.16 6.23
N THR A 108 -3.11 -7.31 4.93
CA THR A 108 -2.33 -8.16 4.02
C THR A 108 -0.87 -7.69 3.91
N LEU A 109 -0.64 -6.37 3.82
CA LEU A 109 0.72 -5.82 3.81
C LEU A 109 1.44 -6.11 5.13
N ASN A 110 0.78 -5.87 6.26
CA ASN A 110 1.36 -6.09 7.58
C ASN A 110 1.74 -7.55 7.79
N LYS A 111 0.78 -8.46 7.58
CA LYS A 111 0.96 -9.91 7.75
C LYS A 111 2.10 -10.47 6.91
N TYR A 112 2.24 -10.04 5.65
CA TYR A 112 3.16 -10.67 4.71
C TYR A 112 4.50 -9.96 4.55
N LEU A 113 4.57 -8.66 4.85
CA LEU A 113 5.76 -7.84 4.60
C LEU A 113 6.37 -7.20 5.85
N PHE A 114 5.60 -6.97 6.91
CA PHE A 114 6.09 -6.24 8.09
C PHE A 114 6.14 -7.08 9.37
N GLU A 115 5.29 -8.09 9.54
CA GLU A 115 5.35 -8.98 10.71
C GLU A 115 6.39 -10.11 10.56
N VAL A 116 6.86 -10.35 9.33
CA VAL A 116 7.82 -11.41 8.98
C VAL A 116 9.27 -10.95 9.12
N LEU A 117 9.50 -9.66 9.39
CA LEU A 117 10.81 -9.01 9.46
C LEU A 117 11.05 -8.44 10.85
#